data_AF-A0AAP8PQP5-F1
#
_entry.id   AF-A0AAP8PQP5-F1
#
_cell.length_a   1.000
_cell.length_b   1.000
_cell.length_c   1.000
_cell.angle_alpha   90.00
_cell.angle_beta   90.00
_cell.angle_gamma   90.00
#
_symmetry.space_group_name_H-M   'P 1'
#
loop_
_entity.id
_entity.type
_entity.pdbx_description
1 polymer ?
#
loop_
_entity_poly.entity_id
_entity_poly.type
_entity_poly.pdbx_seq_one_letter_code
_entity_poly.pdbx_strand_id
1 'polypeptide(L)' 'MIEGTYAVYRGLTCKVIAHTGNEVEVVTDVSADIAEQLGFEPSEVQHEPQVMYHKWIPLDDIDGLYELKQEARYQGTVFD' A
#
# COMPACT_ATOMS: atom_id res chain seq x y z
N MET A 1 -0.26 1.45 -11.50
CA MET A 1 0.11 0.82 -10.21
C MET A 1 1.57 0.46 -10.26
N ILE A 2 2.32 0.84 -9.23
CA ILE A 2 3.76 0.58 -9.09
C ILE A 2 3.92 -0.83 -8.49
N GLU A 3 4.98 -1.54 -8.85
CA GLU A 3 5.32 -2.83 -8.24
C GLU A 3 5.45 -2.70 -6.72
N GLY A 4 4.98 -3.70 -5.99
CA GLY A 4 5.09 -3.72 -4.53
C GLY A 4 4.07 -4.62 -3.85
N THR A 5 4.17 -4.68 -2.53
CA THR A 5 3.23 -5.40 -1.68
C THR A 5 2.07 -4.48 -1.30
N TYR A 6 0.85 -5.00 -1.37
CA TYR A 6 -0.39 -4.30 -1.04
C TYR A 6 -1.18 -5.11 -0.03
N ALA A 7 -1.83 -4.41 0.88
CA ALA A 7 -2.72 -4.98 1.88
C ALA A 7 -4.13 -4.40 1.68
N VAL A 8 -5.14 -5.24 1.88
CA VAL A 8 -6.53 -4.84 1.98
C VAL A 8 -6.88 -4.71 3.45
N TYR A 9 -7.22 -3.51 3.88
CA TYR A 9 -7.67 -3.25 5.24
C TYR A 9 -9.05 -2.62 5.20
N ARG A 10 -10.08 -3.31 5.71
CA ARG A 10 -11.47 -2.84 5.73
C ARG A 10 -11.97 -2.41 4.34
N GLY A 11 -11.54 -3.14 3.31
CA GLY A 11 -11.88 -2.87 1.91
C GLY A 11 -11.05 -1.77 1.23
N LEU A 12 -10.09 -1.15 1.91
CA LEU A 12 -9.14 -0.22 1.29
C LEU A 12 -7.87 -0.94 0.87
N THR A 13 -7.44 -0.71 -0.36
CA THR A 13 -6.13 -1.13 -0.83
C THR A 13 -5.08 -0.12 -0.39
N CYS A 14 -4.20 -0.54 0.50
CA CYS A 14 -3.07 0.25 0.98
C CYS A 14 -1.75 -0.38 0.51
N LYS A 15 -0.75 0.44 0.23
CA LYS A 15 0.58 -0.06 -0.15
C LYS A 15 1.37 -0.37 1.11
N VAL A 16 1.95 -1.55 1.21
CA VAL A 16 2.82 -1.93 2.33
C VAL A 16 4.21 -1.32 2.12
N ILE A 17 4.70 -0.57 3.12
CA ILE A 17 6.01 0.08 3.11
C ILE A 17 7.00 -0.56 4.07
N ALA A 18 6.52 -1.23 5.12
CA ALA A 18 7.35 -2.01 6.04
C ALA A 18 6.60 -3.23 6.56
N HIS A 19 7.34 -4.23 7.03
CA HIS A 19 6.80 -5.44 7.62
C HIS A 19 7.68 -5.84 8.81
N THR A 20 7.08 -5.97 9.99
CA THR A 20 7.74 -6.39 11.22
C THR A 20 7.01 -7.57 11.83
N GLY A 21 7.52 -8.78 11.62
CA GLY A 21 7.01 -10.00 12.24
C GLY A 21 5.54 -10.31 11.94
N ASN A 22 4.64 -9.73 12.74
CA ASN A 22 3.18 -9.91 12.66
C ASN A 22 2.40 -8.62 12.33
N GLU A 23 3.08 -7.51 12.03
CA GLU A 23 2.47 -6.24 11.70
C GLU A 23 3.09 -5.67 10.42
N VAL A 24 2.28 -5.03 9.59
CA VAL A 24 2.75 -4.32 8.40
C VAL A 24 2.42 -2.85 8.53
N GLU A 25 3.36 -2.02 8.10
CA GLU A 25 3.12 -0.60 7.90
C GLU A 25 2.57 -0.40 6.50
N VAL A 26 1.41 0.22 6.42
CA VAL A 26 0.76 0.54 5.16
C VAL A 26 0.67 2.05 4.98
N VAL A 27 0.69 2.48 3.73
CA VAL A 27 0.48 3.87 3.32
C VAL A 27 -0.71 3.97 2.36
N THR A 28 -1.45 5.07 2.47
CA THR A 28 -2.63 5.36 1.66
C THR A 28 -2.78 6.86 1.41
N ASP A 29 -3.36 7.22 0.26
CA ASP A 29 -3.66 8.59 -0.18
C ASP A 29 -5.15 8.96 -0.02
N VAL A 30 -5.91 8.21 0.79
CA VAL A 30 -7.33 8.51 1.04
C VAL A 30 -7.53 9.91 1.64
N SER A 31 -8.76 10.42 1.53
CA SER A 31 -9.15 11.69 2.15
C SER A 31 -8.94 11.66 3.67
N ALA A 32 -8.59 12.81 4.25
CA ALA A 32 -8.35 12.98 5.69
C ALA A 32 -9.47 12.38 6.56
N ASP A 33 -10.73 12.60 6.17
CA ASP A 33 -11.90 12.04 6.86
C ASP A 33 -11.87 10.51 6.95
N ILE A 34 -11.51 9.82 5.87
CA ILE A 34 -11.38 8.35 5.85
C ILE A 34 -10.16 7.91 6.67
N ALA A 35 -9.04 8.63 6.55
CA ALA A 35 -7.84 8.35 7.31
C ALA A 35 -8.09 8.44 8.82
N GLU A 36 -8.75 9.52 9.28
CA GLU A 36 -9.11 9.73 10.69
C GLU A 36 -10.10 8.68 11.19
N GLN A 37 -11.14 8.35 10.42
CA GLN A 37 -12.11 7.30 10.78
C GLN A 37 -11.45 5.93 10.96
N LEU A 38 -10.37 5.67 10.24
CA LEU A 38 -9.62 4.42 10.30
C LEU A 38 -8.40 4.49 11.21
N GLY A 39 -8.13 5.65 11.82
CA GLY A 39 -7.00 5.86 12.72
C GLY A 39 -5.63 5.76 12.03
N PHE A 40 -5.52 6.26 10.81
CA PHE A 40 -4.23 6.47 10.16
C PHE A 40 -3.63 7.82 10.59
N GLU A 41 -2.31 7.87 10.63
CA GLU A 41 -1.56 9.06 10.98
C GLU A 41 -1.05 9.76 9.73
N PRO A 42 -1.04 11.11 9.67
CA PRO A 42 -0.48 11.84 8.54
C PRO A 42 1.04 11.63 8.50
N SER A 43 1.55 11.21 7.36
CA SER A 43 2.99 11.08 7.13
C SER A 43 3.59 12.47 6.93
N GLU A 44 4.61 12.81 7.72
CA GLU A 44 5.31 14.11 7.66
C GLU A 44 6.24 14.25 6.44
N VAL A 45 6.10 13.39 5.43
CA VAL A 45 6.91 13.42 4.20
C VAL A 45 6.48 14.61 3.35
N GLN A 46 7.06 15.78 3.64
CA GLN A 46 6.80 17.09 3.04
C GLN A 46 7.19 17.20 1.55
N HIS A 47 7.59 16.10 0.89
CA HIS A 47 8.09 16.12 -0.48
C HIS A 47 7.05 15.73 -1.53
N GLU A 48 5.84 15.32 -1.12
CA GLU A 48 4.77 14.94 -2.05
C GLU A 48 3.64 15.99 -2.08
N PRO A 49 3.00 16.22 -3.25
CA PRO A 49 1.91 17.18 -3.38
C PRO A 49 0.65 16.77 -2.62
N GLN A 50 0.58 15.52 -2.16
CA GLN A 50 -0.55 14.93 -1.43
C GLN A 50 -0.10 14.44 -0.06
N VAL A 51 -0.91 14.71 0.96
CA VAL A 51 -0.70 14.16 2.31
C VAL A 51 -0.94 12.66 2.24
N MET A 52 0.09 11.87 2.49
CA MET A 52 -0.04 10.44 2.67
C MET A 52 -0.33 10.12 4.12
N TYR A 53 -1.11 9.07 4.36
CA TYR A 53 -1.42 8.58 5.69
C TYR A 53 -0.84 7.18 5.86
N HIS A 54 -0.25 6.91 7.02
CA HIS A 54 0.35 5.62 7.33
C HIS A 54 -0.21 5.02 8.62
N LYS A 55 -0.14 3.70 8.73
CA LYS A 55 -0.61 2.96 9.90
C LYS A 55 0.06 1.60 9.99
N TRP A 56 0.38 1.18 11.21
CA TRP A 56 0.73 -0.20 11.52
C TRP A 56 -0.53 -1.03 11.73
N ILE A 57 -0.65 -2.13 10.98
CA ILE A 57 -1.80 -3.01 10.99
C ILE A 57 -1.31 -4.45 11.24
N PRO A 58 -1.85 -5.14 12.26
CA PRO A 58 -1.58 -6.56 12.47
C PRO A 58 -2.02 -7.36 11.25
N LEU A 59 -1.24 -8.38 10.88
CA LEU A 59 -1.59 -9.27 9.77
C LEU A 59 -2.95 -9.96 9.97
N ASP A 60 -3.36 -10.18 11.21
CA ASP A 60 -4.65 -10.78 11.58
C ASP A 60 -5.85 -9.87 11.24
N ASP A 61 -5.63 -8.55 11.22
CA ASP A 61 -6.61 -7.52 10.88
C ASP A 61 -6.67 -7.20 9.38
N ILE A 62 -5.83 -7.85 8.56
CA ILE A 62 -5.74 -7.62 7.12
C ILE A 62 -6.61 -8.61 6.37
N ASP A 63 -7.54 -8.10 5.58
CA ASP A 63 -8.44 -8.90 4.75
C ASP A 63 -7.69 -9.66 3.64
N GLY A 64 -6.57 -9.11 3.15
CA GLY A 64 -5.73 -9.78 2.18
C GLY A 64 -4.40 -9.08 1.93
N LEU A 65 -3.33 -9.86 1.78
CA LEU A 65 -2.00 -9.38 1.45
C LEU A 65 -1.59 -9.97 0.10
N TYR A 66 -1.21 -9.12 -0.86
CA TYR A 66 -0.80 -9.57 -2.19
C TYR A 66 0.35 -8.73 -2.75
N GLU A 67 1.21 -9.38 -3.52
CA GLU A 67 2.28 -8.72 -4.25
C GLU A 67 1.81 -8.42 -5.68
N LEU A 68 1.85 -7.14 -6.07
CA LEU A 68 1.65 -6.76 -7.46
C LEU A 68 3.03 -6.74 -8.14
N LYS A 69 3.33 -7.80 -8.89
CA LYS A 69 4.51 -7.87 -9.76
C LYS A 69 4.09 -7.41 -11.14
N GLN A 70 4.77 -6.42 -11.70
CA GLN A 70 4.53 -6.03 -13.07
C GLN A 70 5.19 -7.11 -13.94
N GLU A 71 4.45 -8.18 -14.23
CA GLU A 71 4.88 -9.14 -15.26
C GLU A 71 4.86 -8.39 -16.59
N ALA A 72 5.99 -7.74 -16.92
CA ALA A 72 6.31 -7.34 -18.27
C ALA A 72 6.51 -8.61 -19.11
N ARG A 73 5.41 -9.31 -19.45
CA ARG A 73 5.40 -10.18 -20.61
C ARG A 73 5.49 -9.27 -21.83
N TYR A 74 6.70 -8.82 -22.16
CA TYR A 74 7.05 -8.51 -23.55
C TYR A 74 7.02 -9.84 -24.31
N GLN A 75 5.82 -10.22 -24.73
CA GLN A 75 5.64 -11.34 -25.63
C GLN A 75 6.20 -10.93 -26.99
N GLY A 76 7.45 -11.35 -27.24
CA GLY A 76 7.99 -11.64 -28.56
C GLY A 76 8.08 -10.47 -29.54
N THR A 77 9.30 -9.97 -29.73
CA THR A 77 9.77 -9.82 -31.10
C THR A 77 11.24 -10.22 -31.14
N VAL A 78 11.47 -11.51 -31.40
CA VAL A 78 12.72 -11.92 -32.06
C VAL A 78 12.56 -11.40 -33.47
N PHE A 79 13.29 -10.33 -33.81
CA PHE A 79 13.46 -9.95 -35.20
C PHE A 79 14.52 -10.88 -35.80
N ASP A 80 14.14 -11.57 -36.88
CA ASP A 80 15.03 -12.30 -37.80
C ASP A 80 15.94 -11.32 -38.55
#